data_AF-A0A1E1WQ74-F1
#
_entry.id   AF-A0A1E1WQ74-F1
#
_cell.length_a   1.000
_cell.length_b   1.000
_cell.length_c   1.000
_cell.angle_alpha   90.00
_cell.angle_beta   90.00
_cell.angle_gamma   90.00
#
_symmetry.space_group_name_H-M   'P 1'
#
loop_
_entity.id
_entity.type
_entity.pdbx_description
1 polymer ?
#
loop_
_entity_poly.entity_id
_entity_poly.type
_entity_poly.pdbx_seq_one_letter_code
_entity_poly.pdbx_strand_id
1 'polypeptide(L)'
;EIDNPEYTPVPDLYKQKEICGLGFDLWQVKSGTIFDNVLITDDVEYAQKALSGLKDKQEGEKKAKEALDKAESDAASENDKKDEGGDEDDEDEDDDANEEEHVPQVEETDHDEL
;
A
#
# COMPACT_ATOMS: atom_id res chain seq x y z
N GLU A 1 -10.56 -23.40 20.09
CA GLU A 1 -10.04 -22.76 21.31
C GLU A 1 -9.65 -23.87 22.27
N ILE A 2 -8.47 -23.78 22.87
CA ILE A 2 -8.00 -24.77 23.85
C ILE A 2 -8.00 -24.05 25.19
N ASP A 3 -8.74 -24.59 26.17
CA ASP A 3 -8.87 -23.97 27.48
C ASP A 3 -7.52 -23.90 28.19
N ASN A 4 -7.17 -22.68 28.63
CA ASN A 4 -6.01 -22.45 29.48
C ASN A 4 -6.46 -22.41 30.95
N PRO A 5 -6.13 -23.43 31.75
CA PRO A 5 -6.55 -23.51 33.16
C PRO A 5 -5.98 -22.39 34.04
N GLU A 6 -4.90 -21.71 33.62
CA GLU A 6 -4.28 -20.61 34.36
C GLU A 6 -4.88 -19.23 33.98
N TYR A 7 -5.86 -19.18 33.07
CA TYR A 7 -6.44 -17.92 32.63
C TYR A 7 -7.28 -17.28 33.73
N THR A 8 -6.96 -16.03 34.07
CA THR A 8 -7.74 -15.21 35.00
C THR A 8 -8.08 -13.88 34.34
N PRO A 9 -9.36 -13.47 34.28
CA PRO A 9 -9.75 -12.19 33.70
C PRO A 9 -9.29 -11.03 34.59
N VAL A 10 -8.66 -10.03 33.98
CA VAL A 10 -8.18 -8.80 34.66
C VAL A 10 -9.04 -7.61 34.19
N PRO A 11 -9.79 -6.93 35.08
CA PRO A 11 -10.72 -5.85 34.70
C PRO A 11 -10.05 -4.60 34.10
N ASP A 12 -8.82 -4.30 34.51
CA ASP A 12 -8.10 -3.07 34.15
C ASP A 12 -7.08 -3.27 33.01
N LEU A 13 -7.20 -4.37 32.25
CA LEU A 13 -6.23 -4.71 31.19
C LEU A 13 -6.05 -3.61 30.13
N TYR A 14 -7.07 -2.78 29.91
CA TYR A 14 -7.03 -1.66 28.97
C TYR A 14 -6.25 -0.43 29.47
N LYS A 15 -5.99 -0.33 30.78
CA LYS A 15 -5.39 0.86 31.38
C LYS A 15 -3.87 0.79 31.31
N GLN A 16 -3.28 1.73 30.59
CA GLN A 16 -1.85 2.01 30.67
C GLN A 16 -1.62 3.33 31.41
N LYS A 17 -0.62 3.34 32.30
CA LYS A 17 -0.31 4.51 33.14
C LYS A 17 0.24 5.67 32.31
N GLU A 18 1.10 5.36 31.34
CA GLU A 18 1.80 6.33 30.49
C GLU A 18 1.99 5.76 29.09
N ILE A 19 1.84 6.61 28.08
CA ILE A 19 2.15 6.32 26.67
C ILE A 19 3.18 7.35 26.23
N CYS A 20 4.45 6.94 26.14
CA CYS A 20 5.58 7.85 25.91
C CYS A 20 6.07 7.87 24.45
N GLY A 21 5.70 6.87 23.66
CA GLY A 21 6.18 6.72 22.29
C GLY A 21 5.16 6.01 21.41
N LEU A 22 5.24 6.30 20.12
CA LEU A 22 4.51 5.64 19.06
C LEU A 22 5.55 5.14 18.04
N GLY A 23 5.49 3.87 17.67
CA GLY A 23 6.35 3.26 16.67
C GLY A 23 5.56 2.36 15.74
N PHE A 24 5.99 2.29 14.48
CA PHE A 24 5.50 1.34 13.50
C PHE A 24 6.60 0.30 13.27
N ASP A 25 6.33 -0.94 13.65
CA ASP A 25 7.22 -2.09 13.41
C ASP A 25 6.43 -3.11 12.58
N LEU A 26 6.78 -3.22 11.29
CA LEU A 26 6.03 -3.96 10.30
C LEU A 26 7.00 -4.65 9.34
N TRP A 27 6.72 -5.92 9.05
CA TRP A 27 7.38 -6.64 7.97
C TRP A 27 6.72 -6.31 6.62
N GLN A 28 7.51 -5.94 5.61
CA GLN A 28 7.01 -5.67 4.25
C GLN A 28 7.76 -6.53 3.22
N VAL A 29 7.03 -7.14 2.29
CA VAL A 29 7.62 -7.88 1.15
C VAL A 29 7.84 -6.96 -0.05
N LYS A 30 6.83 -6.16 -0.41
CA LYS A 30 6.93 -5.04 -1.35
C LYS A 30 6.69 -3.74 -0.59
N SER A 31 7.54 -2.73 -0.78
CA SER A 31 7.39 -1.38 -0.18
C SER A 31 6.30 -0.57 -0.88
N GLY A 32 5.84 0.51 -0.25
CA GLY A 32 4.86 1.44 -0.85
C GLY A 32 3.70 1.84 0.06
N THR A 33 3.60 1.25 1.26
CA THR A 33 2.61 1.67 2.25
C THR A 33 2.91 3.07 2.78
N ILE A 34 1.93 3.96 2.73
CA ILE A 34 2.02 5.31 3.28
C ILE A 34 1.03 5.42 4.44
N PHE A 35 1.53 5.85 5.61
CA PHE A 35 0.70 6.19 6.76
C PHE A 35 0.55 7.71 6.84
N ASP A 36 -0.69 8.20 6.83
CA ASP A 36 -0.99 9.64 6.99
C ASP A 36 -2.03 9.86 8.09
N ASN A 37 -2.02 11.05 8.69
CA ASN A 37 -2.97 11.55 9.69
C ASN A 37 -3.14 10.65 10.93
N VAL A 38 -2.06 10.44 11.70
CA VAL A 38 -2.15 9.73 12.99
C VAL A 38 -2.78 10.62 14.07
N LEU A 39 -3.87 10.15 14.69
CA LEU A 39 -4.56 10.82 15.79
C LEU A 39 -4.65 9.91 17.03
N ILE A 40 -4.21 10.42 18.18
CA ILE A 40 -4.36 9.79 19.49
C ILE A 40 -5.09 10.79 20.40
N THR A 41 -6.26 10.41 20.90
CA THR A 41 -7.11 11.30 21.72
C THR A 41 -7.99 10.46 22.66
N ASP A 42 -8.34 11.03 23.81
CA ASP A 42 -9.32 10.50 24.76
C ASP A 42 -10.74 11.05 24.52
N ASP A 43 -10.86 12.13 23.73
CA ASP A 43 -12.13 12.73 23.33
C ASP A 43 -12.72 12.09 22.07
N VAL A 44 -13.89 11.46 22.23
CA VAL A 44 -14.65 10.78 21.18
C VAL A 44 -15.25 11.77 20.16
N GLU A 45 -15.75 12.92 20.61
CA GLU A 45 -16.36 13.92 19.73
C GLU A 45 -15.30 14.57 18.84
N TYR A 46 -14.13 14.87 19.41
CA TYR A 46 -12.98 15.36 18.66
C TYR A 46 -12.52 14.35 17.61
N ALA A 47 -12.41 13.07 17.97
CA ALA A 47 -12.04 12.01 17.03
C ALA A 47 -13.02 11.92 15.85
N GLN A 48 -14.33 11.96 16.12
CA GLN A 48 -15.36 11.92 15.09
C GLN A 48 -15.30 13.13 14.15
N LYS A 49 -15.03 14.32 14.69
CA LYS A 49 -14.87 15.54 13.89
C LYS A 49 -13.61 15.49 13.03
N ALA A 50 -12.50 14.95 13.55
CA ALA A 50 -11.28 14.76 12.77
C ALA A 50 -11.50 13.77 11.60
N LEU A 51 -12.31 12.73 11.82
CA LEU A 51 -12.68 11.73 10.82
C LEU A 51 -13.62 12.27 9.72
N SER A 52 -14.42 13.30 9.98
CA SER A 52 -15.48 13.72 9.06
C SER A 52 -14.96 14.17 7.69
N GLY A 53 -13.76 14.76 7.63
CA GLY A 53 -13.12 15.18 6.38
C GLY A 53 -12.21 14.13 5.73
N LEU A 54 -12.00 12.98 6.38
CA LEU A 54 -11.12 11.94 5.84
C LEU A 54 -11.74 11.28 4.60
N LYS A 55 -13.06 11.07 4.59
CA LYS A 55 -13.77 10.47 3.46
C LYS A 55 -13.66 11.30 2.17
N ASP A 56 -13.79 12.62 2.29
CA ASP A 56 -13.68 13.51 1.13
C ASP A 56 -12.26 13.48 0.54
N LYS A 57 -11.23 13.44 1.40
CA LYS A 57 -9.83 13.28 0.97
C LYS A 57 -9.61 11.95 0.26
N GLN A 58 -10.13 10.85 0.81
CA GLN A 58 -10.03 9.52 0.20
C GLN A 58 -10.69 9.46 -1.18
N GLU A 59 -11.84 10.13 -1.37
CA GLU A 59 -12.49 10.20 -2.68
C GLU A 59 -11.66 11.03 -3.69
N GLY A 60 -11.07 12.14 -3.23
CA GLY A 60 -10.17 12.95 -4.04
C GLY A 60 -8.91 12.20 -4.48
N GLU A 61 -8.23 11.51 -3.55
CA GLU A 61 -7.08 10.67 -3.84
C GLU A 61 -7.44 9.53 -4.79
N LYS A 62 -8.59 8.87 -4.59
CA LYS A 62 -9.04 7.80 -5.47
C LYS A 62 -9.21 8.28 -6.91
N LYS A 63 -9.87 9.43 -7.11
CA LYS A 63 -10.03 10.01 -8.46
C LYS A 63 -8.70 10.41 -9.10
N ALA A 64 -7.78 10.96 -8.31
CA ALA A 64 -6.45 11.30 -8.79
C ALA A 64 -5.65 10.06 -9.20
N LYS A 65 -5.71 8.99 -8.40
CA LYS A 65 -5.10 7.70 -8.71
C LYS A 65 -5.69 7.10 -9.98
N GLU A 66 -7.02 7.05 -10.11
CA GLU A 66 -7.68 6.52 -11.32
C GLU A 66 -7.29 7.31 -12.59
N ALA A 67 -7.11 8.63 -12.48
CA ALA A 67 -6.64 9.45 -13.60
C ALA A 67 -5.17 9.18 -13.96
N LEU A 68 -4.31 8.99 -12.97
CA LEU A 68 -2.90 8.61 -13.14
C LEU A 68 -2.78 7.23 -13.79
N ASP A 69 -3.43 6.22 -13.20
CA ASP A 69 -3.41 4.84 -13.69
C ASP A 69 -3.88 4.80 -15.16
N LYS A 70 -4.93 5.56 -15.51
CA LYS A 70 -5.42 5.64 -16.89
C LYS A 70 -4.40 6.28 -17.83
N ALA A 71 -3.84 7.43 -17.46
CA ALA A 71 -2.85 8.13 -18.27
C ALA A 71 -1.60 7.28 -18.51
N GLU A 72 -1.17 6.52 -17.50
CA GLU A 72 -0.04 5.58 -17.59
C GLU A 72 -0.37 4.41 -18.53
N SER A 73 -1.57 3.85 -18.44
CA SER A 73 -2.01 2.77 -19.34
C SER A 73 -2.16 3.22 -20.80
N ASP A 74 -2.67 4.45 -21.03
CA ASP A 74 -2.81 5.04 -22.36
C ASP A 74 -1.41 5.35 -22.96
N ALA A 75 -0.48 5.85 -22.14
CA ALA A 75 0.91 6.12 -22.56
C ALA A 75 1.70 4.85 -22.86
N ALA A 76 1.53 3.78 -22.07
CA ALA A 76 2.13 2.47 -22.33
C ALA A 76 1.61 1.89 -23.65
N SER A 77 0.29 1.96 -23.89
CA SER A 77 -0.33 1.48 -25.14
C SER A 77 0.06 2.30 -26.37
N GLU A 78 0.38 3.58 -26.24
CA GLU A 78 0.85 4.43 -27.35
C GLU A 78 2.35 4.22 -27.65
N ASN A 79 3.15 3.84 -26.64
CA ASN A 79 4.55 3.50 -26.81
C ASN A 79 4.71 2.14 -27.53
N ASP A 80 3.89 1.15 -27.17
CA ASP A 80 3.84 -0.15 -27.86
C ASP A 80 3.50 -0.02 -29.36
N LYS A 81 2.50 0.82 -29.69
CA LYS A 81 2.08 1.08 -31.07
C LYS A 81 3.08 1.88 -31.90
N LYS A 82 4.07 2.52 -31.28
CA LYS A 82 5.15 3.23 -31.98
C LYS A 82 6.36 2.33 -32.26
N ASP A 83 6.47 1.19 -31.60
CA ASP A 83 7.56 0.22 -31.82
C ASP A 83 7.20 -0.83 -32.90
N GLU A 84 5.93 -1.12 -33.15
CA GLU A 84 5.47 -2.02 -34.24
C GLU A 84 5.47 -1.38 -35.65
N GLY A 85 6.14 -0.24 -35.83
CA GLY A 85 6.15 0.53 -37.08
C GLY A 85 7.23 0.18 -38.11
N GLY A 86 8.00 -0.90 -37.91
CA GLY A 86 9.02 -1.30 -38.87
C GLY A 86 9.62 -2.68 -38.61
N ASP A 87 9.01 -3.73 -39.15
CA ASP A 87 9.52 -4.50 -40.31
C ASP A 87 8.57 -5.68 -40.55
N GLU A 88 8.20 -5.93 -41.80
CA GLU A 88 7.42 -7.11 -42.18
C GLU A 88 8.33 -8.34 -42.27
N ASP A 89 7.79 -9.49 -41.85
CA ASP A 89 8.10 -10.89 -42.23
C ASP A 89 8.79 -11.83 -41.21
N ASP A 90 8.22 -13.04 -41.19
CA ASP A 90 8.75 -14.36 -40.79
C ASP A 90 8.35 -15.05 -39.44
N GLU A 91 7.42 -15.99 -39.59
CA GLU A 91 7.32 -17.37 -39.03
C GLU A 91 7.31 -17.68 -37.50
N ASP A 92 6.14 -18.22 -37.11
CA ASP A 92 5.88 -19.44 -36.32
C ASP A 92 6.12 -19.54 -34.79
N GLU A 93 5.14 -20.24 -34.20
CA GLU A 93 5.16 -21.08 -32.99
C GLU A 93 5.17 -20.44 -31.57
N ASP A 94 3.97 -20.49 -31.00
CA ASP A 94 3.63 -21.25 -29.78
C ASP A 94 3.88 -20.63 -28.39
N ASP A 95 2.82 -20.83 -27.61
CA ASP A 95 2.69 -21.00 -26.18
C ASP A 95 3.18 -19.95 -25.16
N ASP A 96 2.24 -19.77 -24.24
CA ASP A 96 2.40 -19.69 -22.80
C ASP A 96 2.26 -18.33 -22.12
N ALA A 97 1.29 -18.34 -21.21
CA ALA A 97 0.88 -17.25 -20.38
C ALA A 97 1.99 -16.93 -19.38
N ASN A 98 2.54 -15.71 -19.44
CA ASN A 98 3.26 -15.18 -18.30
C ASN A 98 3.02 -13.67 -18.18
N GLU A 99 2.12 -13.30 -17.26
CA GLU A 99 2.03 -11.97 -16.68
C GLU A 99 3.33 -11.66 -15.93
N GLU A 100 4.36 -11.22 -16.65
CA GLU A 100 5.56 -10.63 -16.05
C GLU A 100 5.26 -9.14 -15.79
N GLU A 101 4.86 -8.83 -14.55
CA GLU A 101 4.93 -7.46 -14.03
C GLU A 101 6.36 -6.93 -14.23
N HIS A 102 6.50 -5.92 -15.09
CA HIS A 102 7.73 -5.16 -15.27
C HIS A 102 8.15 -4.51 -13.94
N VAL A 103 9.13 -5.11 -13.27
CA VAL A 103 9.75 -4.57 -12.07
C VAL A 103 10.85 -3.59 -12.52
N PRO A 104 10.74 -2.28 -12.24
CA PRO A 104 11.87 -1.38 -12.47
C PRO A 104 13.00 -1.75 -11.49
N GLN A 105 14.19 -2.00 -12.02
CA GLN A 105 15.40 -2.23 -11.23
C GLN A 105 15.71 -0.99 -10.39
N VAL A 106 15.48 -1.08 -9.08
CA VAL A 106 16.06 -0.16 -8.11
C VAL A 106 17.48 -0.64 -7.80
N GLU A 107 18.47 0.23 -8.03
CA GLU A 107 19.86 -0.01 -7.63
C GLU A 107 19.91 -0.40 -6.15
N GLU A 108 20.50 -1.57 -5.89
CA GLU A 108 20.80 -2.10 -4.56
C GLU A 108 21.72 -1.10 -3.82
N THR A 109 21.14 -0.26 -2.98
CA THR A 109 21.87 0.31 -1.84
C THR A 109 21.71 -0.64 -0.67
N ASP A 110 22.70 -1.51 -0.45
CA ASP A 110 22.93 -2.25 0.79
C ASP A 110 22.64 -1.35 1.99
N HIS A 111 21.49 -1.55 2.64
CA HIS A 111 21.19 -0.93 3.93
C HIS A 111 21.18 -2.03 4.99
N ASP A 112 22.39 -2.41 5.38
CA ASP A 112 22.67 -3.17 6.59
C ASP A 112 22.72 -2.17 7.76
N GLU A 113 21.66 -2.08 8.56
CA GLU A 113 21.74 -1.46 9.88
C GLU A 113 20.95 -2.29 10.92
N LEU A 114 21.70 -3.20 11.56
CA LEU A 114 21.78 -3.53 12.99
C LEU A 114 20.50 -3.64 13.85
#